data_AF-A0A938IKB3-F1
#
_entry.id   AF-A0A938IKB3-F1
#
_cell.length_a   1.000
_cell.length_b   1.000
_cell.length_c   1.000
_cell.angle_alpha   90.00
_cell.angle_beta   90.00
_cell.angle_gamma   90.00
#
_symmetry.space_group_name_H-M   'P 1'
#
loop_
_entity.id
_entity.type
_entity.pdbx_description
1 polymer ?
#
loop_
_entity_poly.entity_id
_entity_poly.type
_entity_poly.pdbx_seq_one_letter_code
_entity_poly.pdbx_strand_id
1 'polypeptide(L)'
;MKRILGMMQATLVYFLAATAAALIGLIGVLWLKGHLNRDKALDVLAAAYGVEPPAPPATGDGKDARVSYEDVLEKRAIQGMDLDLREHALDKAMTDLVNQQTRLDDDRTKYNQLLEQFEARLAELQAGAADRAMQDVLQTLVSMRAEQAKEQLLKLIETGGHDRVVTLFKMMPAEIRKKILGEFTTTERDTLHEIIQKILAGSGEGDLINAVSGQVGQFKNAQP
;
A
#
# COMPACT_ATOMS: atom_id res chain seq x y z
N MET A 1 -29.25 -12.82 -19.82
CA MET A 1 -28.02 -12.00 -19.93
C MET A 1 -26.76 -12.72 -19.45
N LYS A 2 -26.71 -13.38 -18.27
CA LYS A 2 -25.50 -14.08 -17.78
C LYS A 2 -24.94 -15.19 -18.70
N ARG A 3 -25.79 -15.90 -19.44
CA ARG A 3 -25.37 -16.96 -20.39
C ARG A 3 -24.73 -16.43 -21.68
N ILE A 4 -25.15 -15.25 -22.14
CA ILE A 4 -24.63 -14.61 -23.35
C ILE A 4 -23.24 -14.00 -23.06
N LEU A 5 -23.07 -13.44 -21.86
CA LEU A 5 -21.78 -12.92 -21.39
C LEU A 5 -20.72 -14.03 -21.25
N GLY A 6 -21.11 -15.22 -20.78
CA GLY A 6 -20.22 -16.39 -20.71
C GLY A 6 -19.78 -16.91 -22.08
N MET A 7 -20.66 -16.92 -23.09
CA MET A 7 -20.29 -17.30 -24.45
C MET A 7 -19.31 -16.31 -25.09
N MET A 8 -19.51 -15.01 -24.84
CA MET A 8 -18.65 -13.96 -25.40
C MET A 8 -17.24 -13.96 -24.77
N GLN A 9 -17.11 -14.34 -23.51
CA GLN A 9 -15.81 -14.51 -22.86
C GLN A 9 -15.07 -15.75 -23.39
N ALA A 10 -15.78 -16.86 -23.62
CA ALA A 10 -15.18 -18.07 -24.16
C ALA A 10 -14.63 -17.85 -25.59
N THR A 11 -15.38 -17.17 -26.46
CA THR A 11 -14.92 -16.89 -27.84
C THR A 11 -13.68 -16.02 -27.88
N LEU A 12 -13.55 -15.05 -26.97
CA LEU A 12 -12.35 -14.22 -26.85
C LEU A 12 -11.12 -15.04 -26.43
N VAL A 13 -11.28 -15.97 -25.48
CA VAL A 13 -10.20 -16.87 -25.05
C VAL A 13 -9.79 -17.81 -26.18
N TYR A 14 -10.75 -18.38 -26.91
CA TYR A 14 -10.44 -19.22 -28.08
C TYR A 14 -9.76 -18.45 -29.20
N PHE A 15 -10.15 -17.19 -29.44
CA PHE A 15 -9.52 -16.33 -30.43
C PHE A 15 -8.07 -16.01 -30.05
N LEU A 16 -7.80 -15.70 -28.77
CA LEU A 16 -6.45 -15.47 -28.26
C LEU A 16 -5.58 -16.74 -28.32
N ALA A 17 -6.15 -17.88 -27.95
CA ALA A 17 -5.46 -19.16 -28.02
C ALA A 17 -5.13 -19.56 -29.47
N ALA A 18 -6.04 -19.30 -30.41
CA ALA A 18 -5.83 -19.56 -31.83
C ALA A 18 -4.75 -18.64 -32.44
N THR A 19 -4.71 -17.37 -32.06
CA THR A 19 -3.65 -16.44 -32.52
C THR A 19 -2.29 -16.80 -31.94
N ALA A 20 -2.22 -17.23 -30.67
CA ALA A 20 -0.99 -17.73 -30.07
C ALA A 20 -0.48 -19.00 -30.78
N ALA A 21 -1.36 -19.95 -31.07
CA ALA A 21 -1.02 -21.17 -31.80
C ALA A 21 -0.54 -20.88 -33.23
N ALA A 22 -1.16 -19.91 -33.91
CA ALA A 22 -0.75 -19.49 -35.25
C ALA A 22 0.66 -18.87 -35.27
N LEU A 23 1.00 -18.06 -34.27
CA LEU A 23 2.35 -17.47 -34.12
C LEU A 23 3.41 -18.55 -33.88
N ILE A 24 3.12 -19.52 -33.02
CA ILE A 24 4.03 -20.65 -32.74
C ILE A 24 4.22 -21.50 -34.00
N GLY A 25 3.15 -21.77 -34.74
CA GLY A 25 3.22 -22.47 -36.02
C GLY A 25 4.06 -21.74 -37.06
N LEU A 26 3.93 -20.41 -37.16
CA LEU A 26 4.71 -19.58 -38.08
C LEU A 26 6.20 -19.62 -37.73
N ILE A 27 6.55 -19.54 -36.45
CA ILE A 27 7.94 -19.68 -35.97
C ILE A 27 8.48 -21.08 -36.29
N GLY A 28 7.68 -22.14 -36.07
CA GLY A 28 8.05 -23.52 -36.40
C GLY A 28 8.30 -23.74 -37.89
N VAL A 29 7.47 -23.17 -38.77
CA VAL A 29 7.64 -23.24 -40.23
C VAL A 29 8.88 -22.47 -40.68
N LEU A 30 9.18 -21.33 -40.06
CA LEU A 30 10.41 -20.57 -40.31
C LEU A 30 11.68 -21.32 -39.86
N TRP A 31 11.58 -22.09 -38.77
CA TRP A 31 12.64 -22.97 -38.28
C TRP A 31 12.92 -24.13 -39.25
N LEU A 32 11.88 -24.82 -39.72
CA LEU A 32 11.97 -25.92 -40.67
C LEU A 32 12.48 -25.48 -42.06
N LYS A 33 12.16 -24.25 -42.49
CA LYS A 33 12.68 -23.68 -43.74
C LYS A 33 14.14 -23.20 -43.65
N GLY A 34 14.81 -23.35 -42.51
CA GLY A 34 16.23 -23.04 -42.36
C GLY A 34 16.57 -21.54 -42.39
N HIS A 35 15.57 -20.67 -42.22
CA HIS A 35 15.77 -19.20 -42.19
C HIS A 35 16.15 -18.65 -40.81
N LEU A 36 16.12 -19.46 -39.75
CA LEU A 36 16.69 -19.10 -38.45
C LEU A 36 18.17 -19.49 -38.38
N ASN A 37 19.00 -18.69 -39.03
CA ASN A 37 20.42 -18.68 -38.70
C ASN A 37 20.60 -17.91 -37.38
N ARG A 38 21.51 -18.38 -36.51
CA ARG A 38 21.75 -17.77 -35.17
C ARG A 38 21.99 -16.26 -35.25
N ASP A 39 22.61 -15.82 -36.34
CA ASP A 39 22.89 -14.40 -36.61
C ASP A 39 21.62 -13.58 -36.88
N LYS A 40 20.60 -14.15 -37.55
CA LYS A 40 19.32 -13.45 -37.81
C LYS A 40 18.45 -13.36 -36.56
N ALA A 41 18.52 -14.36 -35.67
CA ALA A 41 17.84 -14.31 -34.39
C ALA A 41 18.46 -13.21 -33.48
N LEU A 42 19.78 -13.05 -33.54
CA LEU A 42 20.48 -11.96 -32.87
C LEU A 42 20.20 -10.59 -33.52
N ASP A 43 20.09 -10.50 -34.84
CA ASP A 43 19.70 -9.26 -35.55
C ASP A 43 18.29 -8.79 -35.14
N VAL A 44 17.33 -9.71 -35.02
CA VAL A 44 15.96 -9.40 -34.59
C VAL A 44 15.91 -9.02 -33.11
N LEU A 45 16.72 -9.68 -32.27
CA LEU A 45 16.86 -9.30 -30.86
C LEU A 45 17.52 -7.92 -30.73
N ALA A 46 18.58 -7.66 -31.49
CA ALA A 46 19.27 -6.37 -31.54
C ALA A 46 18.34 -5.26 -32.01
N ALA A 47 17.56 -5.48 -33.07
CA ALA A 47 16.54 -4.54 -33.53
C ALA A 47 15.43 -4.28 -32.50
N ALA A 48 15.01 -5.31 -31.75
CA ALA A 48 14.03 -5.16 -30.67
C ALA A 48 14.58 -4.39 -29.46
N TYR A 49 15.88 -4.46 -29.22
CA TYR A 49 16.61 -3.66 -28.22
C TYR A 49 17.13 -2.32 -28.77
N GLY A 50 16.82 -1.97 -30.02
CA GLY A 50 17.19 -0.70 -30.64
C GLY A 50 18.67 -0.56 -31.02
N VAL A 51 19.40 -1.68 -31.11
CA VAL A 51 20.80 -1.73 -31.52
C VAL A 51 20.88 -2.10 -33.00
N GLU A 52 21.36 -1.18 -33.85
CA GLU A 52 21.59 -1.47 -35.27
C GLU A 52 22.63 -2.58 -35.42
N PRO A 53 22.37 -3.63 -36.23
CA PRO A 53 23.35 -4.68 -36.46
C PRO A 53 24.54 -4.12 -37.25
N PRO A 54 25.78 -4.51 -36.91
CA PRO A 54 26.98 -4.03 -37.59
C PRO A 54 26.92 -4.41 -39.08
N ALA A 55 27.11 -3.42 -39.95
CA ALA A 55 27.17 -3.63 -41.39
C ALA A 55 28.23 -4.68 -41.75
N PRO A 56 27.98 -5.56 -42.74
CA PRO A 56 28.97 -6.54 -43.17
C PRO A 56 30.26 -5.82 -43.61
N PRO A 57 31.45 -6.37 -43.30
CA PRO A 57 32.70 -5.72 -43.63
C PRO A 57 32.80 -5.54 -45.15
N ALA A 58 32.95 -4.30 -45.59
CA ALA A 58 33.31 -4.00 -46.97
C ALA A 58 34.66 -4.69 -47.25
N THR A 59 34.67 -5.65 -48.16
CA THR A 59 35.89 -6.17 -48.77
C THR A 59 36.52 -5.03 -49.59
N GLY A 60 37.32 -4.21 -48.93
CA GLY A 60 38.10 -3.14 -49.52
C GLY A 60 39.50 -3.65 -49.87
N ASP A 61 39.81 -3.61 -51.17
CA ASP A 61 41.14 -3.82 -51.72
C ASP A 61 42.17 -2.91 -51.04
N GLY A 62 43.27 -3.52 -50.58
CA GLY A 62 44.42 -2.82 -50.05
C GLY A 62 45.17 -2.09 -51.15
N LYS A 63 45.17 -0.76 -51.09
CA LYS A 63 46.26 0.09 -51.59
C LYS A 63 46.54 1.17 -50.56
N ASP A 64 47.79 1.20 -50.09
CA ASP A 64 48.31 2.12 -49.09
C ASP A 64 48.10 3.59 -49.49
N ALA A 65 46.99 4.16 -49.08
CA ALA A 65 46.80 5.60 -49.02
C ALA A 65 47.68 6.12 -47.88
N ARG A 66 48.82 6.72 -48.21
CA ARG A 66 49.61 7.48 -47.24
C ARG A 66 48.74 8.62 -46.71
N VAL A 67 48.16 8.41 -45.53
CA VAL A 67 47.29 9.39 -44.87
C VAL A 67 48.07 10.69 -44.71
N SER A 68 47.54 11.80 -45.22
CA SER A 68 48.18 13.11 -45.07
C SER A 68 48.20 13.48 -43.60
N TYR A 69 49.27 14.16 -43.14
CA TYR A 69 49.36 14.64 -41.76
C TYR A 69 48.16 15.53 -41.38
N GLU A 70 47.63 16.29 -42.34
CA GLU A 70 46.44 17.12 -42.18
C GLU A 70 45.18 16.29 -41.90
N ASP A 71 44.97 15.17 -42.61
CA ASP A 71 43.84 14.26 -42.38
C ASP A 71 43.87 13.62 -40.99
N VAL A 72 45.06 13.37 -40.44
CA VAL A 72 45.23 12.83 -39.08
C VAL A 72 44.87 13.88 -38.03
N LEU A 73 45.24 15.14 -38.26
CA LEU A 73 44.90 16.24 -37.35
C LEU A 73 43.40 16.53 -37.34
N GLU A 74 42.76 16.55 -38.51
CA GLU A 74 41.32 16.74 -38.63
C GLU A 74 40.54 15.61 -37.94
N LYS A 75 40.94 14.35 -38.16
CA LYS A 75 40.33 13.21 -37.46
C LYS A 75 40.48 13.28 -35.95
N ARG A 76 41.64 13.71 -35.45
CA ARG A 76 41.85 13.91 -34.00
C ARG A 76 41.00 15.04 -33.45
N ALA A 77 40.82 16.13 -34.20
CA ALA A 77 39.96 17.24 -33.80
C ALA A 77 38.49 16.82 -33.70
N ILE A 78 37.99 16.06 -34.69
CA ILE A 78 36.63 15.51 -34.68
C ILE A 78 36.45 14.51 -33.52
N GLN A 79 37.44 13.65 -33.28
CA GLN A 79 37.40 12.71 -32.14
C GLN A 79 37.39 13.43 -30.80
N GLY A 80 38.15 14.52 -30.64
CA GLY A 80 38.10 15.35 -29.44
C GLY A 80 36.73 15.95 -29.21
N MET A 81 36.11 16.51 -30.26
CA MET A 81 34.76 17.06 -30.18
C MET A 81 33.69 15.99 -29.85
N ASP A 82 33.80 14.78 -30.40
CA ASP A 82 32.89 13.68 -30.06
C ASP A 82 33.03 13.25 -28.59
N LEU A 83 34.26 13.25 -28.06
CA LEU A 83 34.50 12.98 -26.64
C LEU A 83 33.87 14.04 -25.73
N ASP A 84 34.05 15.33 -26.05
CA ASP A 84 33.45 16.44 -25.29
C ASP A 84 31.91 16.36 -25.31
N LEU A 85 31.31 16.03 -26.46
CA LEU A 85 29.87 15.84 -26.59
C LEU A 85 29.37 14.66 -25.74
N ARG A 86 30.13 13.56 -25.69
CA ARG A 86 29.79 12.40 -24.84
C ARG A 86 29.91 12.75 -23.37
N GLU A 87 30.94 13.47 -22.96
CA GLU A 87 31.12 13.91 -21.58
C GLU A 87 29.93 14.78 -21.15
N HIS A 88 29.55 15.77 -21.96
CA HIS A 88 28.37 16.59 -21.69
C HIS A 88 27.05 15.81 -21.67
N ALA A 89 26.90 14.80 -22.54
CA ALA A 89 25.72 13.94 -22.53
C ALA A 89 25.65 13.09 -21.26
N LEU A 90 26.78 12.58 -20.78
CA LEU A 90 26.87 11.81 -19.54
C LEU A 90 26.59 12.67 -18.31
N ASP A 91 27.16 13.87 -18.23
CA ASP A 91 26.92 14.82 -17.14
C ASP A 91 25.44 15.20 -17.06
N LYS A 92 24.82 15.44 -18.21
CA LYS A 92 23.39 15.73 -18.29
C LYS A 92 22.56 14.53 -17.84
N ALA A 93 22.87 13.33 -18.32
CA ALA A 93 22.17 12.11 -17.93
C ALA A 93 22.28 11.83 -16.42
N MET A 94 23.46 12.06 -15.83
CA MET A 94 23.69 11.93 -14.39
C MET A 94 22.84 12.94 -13.60
N THR A 95 22.82 14.20 -14.05
CA THR A 95 22.00 15.25 -13.44
C THR A 95 20.52 14.91 -13.52
N ASP A 96 20.05 14.41 -14.67
CA ASP A 96 18.67 13.99 -14.87
C ASP A 96 18.30 12.81 -13.97
N LEU A 97 19.19 11.82 -13.79
CA LEU A 97 18.97 10.69 -12.87
C LEU A 97 18.87 11.15 -11.40
N VAL A 98 19.76 12.05 -10.96
CA VAL A 98 19.69 12.62 -9.61
C VAL A 98 18.37 13.36 -9.41
N ASN A 99 17.97 14.19 -10.38
CA ASN A 99 16.68 14.90 -10.33
C ASN A 99 15.49 13.94 -10.28
N GLN A 100 15.51 12.85 -11.04
CA GLN A 100 14.47 11.83 -11.00
C GLN A 100 14.42 11.12 -9.64
N GLN A 101 15.58 10.78 -9.08
CA GLN A 101 15.66 10.16 -7.76
C GLN A 101 15.11 11.08 -6.67
N THR A 102 15.51 12.35 -6.65
CA THR A 102 14.97 13.33 -5.70
C THR A 102 13.46 13.47 -5.82
N ARG A 103 12.91 13.52 -7.04
CA ARG A 103 11.46 13.56 -7.25
C ARG A 103 10.74 12.31 -6.72
N LEU A 104 11.31 11.12 -6.94
CA LEU A 104 10.75 9.88 -6.42
C LEU A 104 10.78 9.84 -4.88
N ASP A 105 11.85 10.31 -4.26
CA ASP A 105 11.97 10.40 -2.81
C ASP A 105 10.98 11.41 -2.21
N ASP A 106 10.80 12.57 -2.88
CA ASP A 106 9.79 13.57 -2.51
C ASP A 106 8.37 13.01 -2.62
N ASP A 107 8.05 12.34 -3.73
CA ASP A 107 6.74 11.75 -3.97
C ASP A 107 6.43 10.62 -2.97
N ARG A 108 7.43 9.79 -2.65
CA ARG A 108 7.33 8.78 -1.61
C ARG A 108 7.07 9.41 -0.24
N THR A 109 7.76 10.49 0.09
CA THR A 109 7.57 11.21 1.36
C THR A 109 6.16 11.78 1.47
N LYS A 110 5.67 12.44 0.41
CA LYS A 110 4.30 12.96 0.34
C LYS A 110 3.26 11.85 0.46
N TYR A 111 3.49 10.71 -0.20
CA TYR A 111 2.59 9.56 -0.12
C TYR A 111 2.52 9.00 1.29
N ASN A 112 3.66 8.84 1.96
CA ASN A 112 3.70 8.37 3.35
C ASN A 112 2.97 9.33 4.29
N GLN A 113 3.17 10.65 4.13
CA GLN A 113 2.45 11.66 4.90
C GLN A 113 0.94 11.60 4.66
N LEU A 114 0.50 11.40 3.41
CA LEU A 114 -0.91 11.26 3.08
C LEU A 114 -1.52 10.00 3.70
N LEU A 115 -0.77 8.89 3.70
CA LEU A 115 -1.19 7.64 4.33
C LEU A 115 -1.37 7.81 5.83
N GLU A 116 -0.39 8.41 6.51
CA GLU A 116 -0.46 8.70 7.95
C GLU A 116 -1.66 9.59 8.29
N GLN A 117 -1.89 10.66 7.51
CA GLN A 117 -3.06 11.53 7.69
C GLN A 117 -4.38 10.79 7.46
N PHE A 118 -4.42 9.88 6.48
CA PHE A 118 -5.60 9.08 6.20
C PHE A 118 -5.89 8.11 7.33
N GLU A 119 -4.88 7.39 7.83
CA GLU A 119 -5.01 6.48 8.97
C GLU A 119 -5.44 7.23 10.24
N ALA A 120 -4.86 8.40 10.50
CA ALA A 120 -5.26 9.24 11.63
C ALA A 120 -6.73 9.68 11.53
N ARG A 121 -7.18 10.14 10.35
CA ARG A 121 -8.59 10.51 10.12
C ARG A 121 -9.53 9.32 10.22
N LEU A 122 -9.10 8.14 9.74
CA LEU A 122 -9.89 6.92 9.83
C LEU A 122 -10.07 6.50 11.28
N ALA A 123 -9.00 6.55 12.08
CA ALA A 123 -9.05 6.30 13.52
C ALA A 123 -9.96 7.32 14.23
N GLU A 124 -9.84 8.62 13.92
CA GLU A 124 -10.69 9.67 14.47
C GLU A 124 -12.18 9.45 14.12
N LEU A 125 -12.49 9.11 12.87
CA LEU A 125 -13.85 8.82 12.43
C LEU A 125 -14.42 7.57 13.11
N GLN A 126 -13.61 6.52 13.28
CA GLN A 126 -14.04 5.31 13.98
C GLN A 126 -14.28 5.58 15.46
N ALA A 127 -13.37 6.29 16.13
CA ALA A 127 -13.53 6.70 17.52
C ALA A 127 -14.79 7.57 17.67
N GLY A 128 -14.95 8.60 16.83
CA GLY A 128 -16.11 9.47 16.86
C GLY A 128 -17.43 8.77 16.54
N ALA A 129 -17.44 7.77 15.66
CA ALA A 129 -18.62 6.96 15.39
C ALA A 129 -18.98 6.05 16.57
N ALA A 130 -17.98 5.45 17.23
CA ALA A 130 -18.17 4.66 18.44
C ALA A 130 -18.70 5.52 19.59
N ASP A 131 -18.14 6.72 19.78
CA ASP A 131 -18.56 7.67 20.81
C ASP A 131 -20.00 8.16 20.58
N ARG A 132 -20.35 8.52 19.34
CA ARG A 132 -21.73 8.90 19.00
C ARG A 132 -22.71 7.74 19.22
N ALA A 133 -22.38 6.55 18.75
CA ALA A 133 -23.22 5.37 19.00
C ALA A 133 -23.39 5.11 20.50
N MET A 134 -22.35 5.32 21.31
CA MET A 134 -22.43 5.20 22.75
C MET A 134 -23.33 6.27 23.38
N GLN A 135 -23.26 7.51 22.90
CA GLN A 135 -24.13 8.61 23.33
C GLN A 135 -25.60 8.34 22.95
N ASP A 136 -25.86 7.83 21.76
CA ASP A 136 -27.21 7.48 21.31
C ASP A 136 -27.80 6.35 22.16
N VAL A 137 -27.00 5.31 22.46
CA VAL A 137 -27.39 4.23 23.38
C VAL A 137 -27.67 4.79 24.77
N LEU A 138 -26.83 5.69 25.27
CA LEU A 138 -27.03 6.32 26.57
C LEU A 138 -28.33 7.15 26.60
N GLN A 139 -28.57 7.97 25.57
CA GLN A 139 -29.80 8.75 25.46
C GLN A 139 -31.03 7.85 25.42
N THR A 140 -30.94 6.74 24.69
CA THR A 140 -32.00 5.73 24.62
C THR A 140 -32.24 5.13 26.01
N LEU A 141 -31.20 4.66 26.69
CA LEU A 141 -31.30 4.06 28.03
C LEU A 141 -31.86 5.04 29.08
N VAL A 142 -31.45 6.31 29.00
CA VAL A 142 -31.93 7.38 29.88
C VAL A 142 -33.40 7.71 29.65
N SER A 143 -33.89 7.58 28.41
CA SER A 143 -35.29 7.81 28.06
C SER A 143 -36.24 6.68 28.45
N MET A 144 -35.70 5.47 28.70
CA MET A 144 -36.46 4.29 29.07
C MET A 144 -36.74 4.22 30.58
N ARG A 145 -37.67 3.35 30.98
CA ARG A 145 -37.91 3.06 32.41
C ARG A 145 -36.73 2.28 32.99
N ALA A 146 -36.44 2.50 34.28
CA ALA A 146 -35.28 1.91 34.96
C ALA A 146 -35.23 0.37 34.88
N GLU A 147 -36.38 -0.29 35.03
CA GLU A 147 -36.52 -1.74 34.90
C GLU A 147 -36.13 -2.24 33.50
N GLN A 148 -36.61 -1.58 32.45
CA GLN A 148 -36.27 -1.94 31.06
C GLN A 148 -34.80 -1.64 30.75
N ALA A 149 -34.26 -0.54 31.25
CA ALA A 149 -32.84 -0.21 31.10
C ALA A 149 -31.95 -1.28 31.76
N LYS A 150 -32.33 -1.79 32.95
CA LYS A 150 -31.65 -2.93 33.60
C LYS A 150 -31.62 -4.15 32.69
N GLU A 151 -32.77 -4.56 32.15
CA GLU A 151 -32.85 -5.74 31.28
C GLU A 151 -31.95 -5.62 30.05
N GLN A 152 -31.90 -4.44 29.42
CA GLN A 152 -31.03 -4.22 28.27
C GLN A 152 -29.55 -4.27 28.64
N LEU A 153 -29.18 -3.75 29.82
CA LEU A 153 -27.81 -3.83 30.32
C LEU A 153 -27.39 -5.26 30.64
N LEU A 154 -28.30 -6.07 31.20
CA LEU A 154 -28.04 -7.50 31.44
C LEU A 154 -27.86 -8.28 30.13
N LYS A 155 -28.69 -8.04 29.12
CA LYS A 155 -28.51 -8.65 27.78
C LYS A 155 -27.19 -8.24 27.12
N LEU A 156 -26.74 -6.99 27.33
CA LEU A 156 -25.43 -6.53 26.86
C LEU A 156 -24.28 -7.24 27.57
N ILE A 157 -24.42 -7.56 28.85
CA ILE A 157 -23.44 -8.33 29.63
C ILE A 157 -23.38 -9.78 29.13
N GLU A 158 -24.53 -10.41 28.92
CA GLU A 158 -24.65 -11.78 28.40
C GLU A 158 -23.98 -11.95 27.02
N THR A 159 -24.01 -10.91 26.20
CA THR A 159 -23.35 -10.86 24.88
C THR A 159 -21.87 -10.46 24.94
N GLY A 160 -21.29 -10.36 26.15
CA GLY A 160 -19.88 -10.07 26.37
C GLY A 160 -19.52 -8.58 26.47
N GLY A 161 -20.50 -7.68 26.47
CA GLY A 161 -20.33 -6.22 26.47
C GLY A 161 -20.05 -5.58 27.83
N HIS A 162 -19.33 -6.24 28.74
CA HIS A 162 -19.10 -5.77 30.12
C HIS A 162 -18.46 -4.37 30.18
N ASP A 163 -17.42 -4.13 29.38
CA ASP A 163 -16.69 -2.85 29.37
C ASP A 163 -17.53 -1.69 28.82
N ARG A 164 -18.39 -1.99 27.84
CA ARG A 164 -19.35 -1.01 27.28
C ARG A 164 -20.39 -0.62 28.32
N VAL A 165 -20.89 -1.59 29.09
CA VAL A 165 -21.86 -1.33 30.18
C VAL A 165 -21.24 -0.48 31.28
N VAL A 166 -20.00 -0.76 31.69
CA VAL A 166 -19.25 0.08 32.64
C VAL A 166 -19.10 1.51 32.13
N THR A 167 -18.75 1.66 30.86
CA THR A 167 -18.55 2.96 30.20
C THR A 167 -19.86 3.76 30.09
N LEU A 168 -20.97 3.10 29.73
CA LEU A 168 -22.33 3.66 29.76
C LEU A 168 -22.72 4.11 31.17
N PHE A 169 -22.45 3.29 32.18
CA PHE A 169 -22.75 3.63 33.58
C PHE A 169 -21.97 4.84 34.06
N LYS A 170 -20.71 5.03 33.64
CA LYS A 170 -19.91 6.22 33.99
C LYS A 170 -20.46 7.50 33.36
N MET A 171 -20.85 7.44 32.09
CA MET A 171 -21.40 8.59 31.37
C MET A 171 -22.83 8.97 31.80
N MET A 172 -23.56 8.06 32.44
CA MET A 172 -24.94 8.28 32.84
C MET A 172 -25.07 9.32 33.99
N PRO A 173 -26.14 10.14 34.01
CA PRO A 173 -26.44 11.00 35.15
C PRO A 173 -26.68 10.21 36.46
N ALA A 174 -26.21 10.75 37.59
CA ALA A 174 -26.23 10.06 38.89
C ALA A 174 -27.63 9.62 39.34
N GLU A 175 -28.65 10.44 39.07
CA GLU A 175 -30.04 10.15 39.42
C GLU A 175 -30.59 8.91 38.71
N ILE A 176 -30.27 8.74 37.43
CA ILE A 176 -30.76 7.62 36.62
C ILE A 176 -29.97 6.36 36.94
N ARG A 177 -28.64 6.51 37.12
CA ARG A 177 -27.78 5.43 37.59
C ARG A 177 -28.27 4.87 38.93
N LYS A 178 -28.63 5.72 39.89
CA LYS A 178 -29.19 5.30 41.19
C LYS A 178 -30.51 4.54 41.03
N LYS A 179 -31.41 5.02 40.17
CA LYS A 179 -32.69 4.34 39.89
C LYS A 179 -32.47 2.96 39.28
N ILE A 180 -31.63 2.85 38.26
CA ILE A 180 -31.31 1.58 37.60
C ILE A 180 -30.64 0.61 38.57
N LEU A 181 -29.68 1.06 39.38
CA LEU A 181 -29.03 0.22 40.41
C LEU A 181 -30.04 -0.26 41.49
N GLY A 182 -31.09 0.51 41.75
CA GLY A 182 -32.17 0.13 42.67
C GLY A 182 -33.07 -1.00 42.15
N GLU A 183 -33.12 -1.23 40.85
CA GLU A 183 -33.94 -2.29 40.21
C GLU A 183 -33.19 -3.65 40.12
N PHE A 184 -31.89 -3.69 40.44
CA PHE A 184 -31.12 -4.93 40.46
C PHE A 184 -31.53 -5.79 41.66
N THR A 185 -31.90 -7.04 41.38
CA THR A 185 -32.42 -7.98 42.37
C THR A 185 -31.31 -8.72 43.10
N THR A 186 -31.65 -9.43 44.19
CA THR A 186 -30.70 -10.19 45.02
C THR A 186 -29.92 -11.27 44.24
N THR A 187 -30.53 -11.82 43.18
CA THR A 187 -29.92 -12.82 42.28
C THR A 187 -28.94 -12.22 41.27
N GLU A 188 -28.97 -10.90 41.08
CA GLU A 188 -28.12 -10.15 40.14
C GLU A 188 -27.05 -9.33 40.89
N ARG A 189 -26.83 -9.60 42.18
CA ARG A 189 -25.87 -8.87 43.02
C ARG A 189 -24.42 -9.11 42.64
N ASP A 190 -24.08 -10.30 42.16
CA ASP A 190 -22.71 -10.65 41.78
C ASP A 190 -22.27 -9.88 40.52
N THR A 191 -23.16 -9.76 39.53
CA THR A 191 -22.92 -8.95 38.33
C THR A 191 -22.87 -7.46 38.65
N LEU A 192 -23.72 -6.97 39.56
CA LEU A 192 -23.66 -5.60 40.06
C LEU A 192 -22.35 -5.32 40.82
N HIS A 193 -21.88 -6.26 41.64
CA HIS A 193 -20.61 -6.14 42.33
C HIS A 193 -19.44 -6.09 41.35
N GLU A 194 -19.46 -6.91 40.29
CA GLU A 194 -18.45 -6.89 39.23
C GLU A 194 -18.46 -5.57 38.45
N ILE A 195 -19.63 -5.04 38.09
CA ILE A 195 -19.76 -3.73 37.42
C ILE A 195 -19.20 -2.62 38.32
N ILE A 196 -19.52 -2.63 39.62
CA ILE A 196 -19.00 -1.63 40.57
C ILE A 196 -17.48 -1.78 40.74
N GLN A 197 -16.95 -3.00 40.86
CA GLN A 197 -15.50 -3.23 40.91
C GLN A 197 -14.81 -2.75 39.63
N LYS A 198 -15.37 -3.01 38.44
CA LYS A 198 -14.82 -2.53 37.17
C LYS A 198 -14.94 -1.02 37.00
N ILE A 199 -16.02 -0.41 37.50
CA ILE A 199 -16.15 1.05 37.55
C ILE A 199 -15.06 1.64 38.47
N LEU A 200 -14.81 1.05 39.64
CA LEU A 200 -13.79 1.47 40.59
C LEU A 200 -12.37 1.24 40.06
N ALA A 201 -12.09 0.06 39.48
CA ALA A 201 -10.81 -0.25 38.85
C ALA A 201 -10.51 0.69 37.67
N GLY A 202 -11.49 0.94 36.80
CA GLY A 202 -11.38 1.91 35.72
C GLY A 202 -11.59 3.37 36.13
N SER A 203 -11.77 3.66 37.42
CA SER A 203 -11.70 5.03 37.98
C SER A 203 -10.30 5.35 38.50
N GLY A 204 -9.40 4.37 38.50
CA GLY A 204 -7.98 4.59 38.71
C GLY A 204 -7.33 5.05 37.40
N GLU A 205 -6.90 6.30 37.36
CA GLU A 205 -5.79 6.81 36.54
C GLU A 205 -4.56 5.88 36.46
N GLY A 206 -4.49 4.79 37.24
CA GLY A 206 -3.42 3.81 37.29
C GLY A 206 -3.17 3.04 35.99
N ASP A 207 -4.18 2.70 35.17
CA ASP A 207 -3.93 1.97 33.92
C ASP A 207 -3.37 2.88 32.81
N LEU A 208 -3.80 4.14 32.79
CA LEU A 208 -3.24 5.15 31.89
C LEU A 208 -1.82 5.56 32.34
N ILE A 209 -1.57 5.71 33.64
CA ILE A 209 -0.24 6.02 34.17
C ILE A 209 0.73 4.84 34.00
N ASN A 210 0.28 3.58 34.17
CA ASN A 210 1.13 2.40 33.96
C ASN A 210 1.41 2.13 32.47
N ALA A 211 0.45 2.40 31.57
CA ALA A 211 0.68 2.34 30.13
C ALA A 211 1.67 3.43 29.67
N VAL A 212 1.53 4.64 30.21
CA VAL A 212 2.42 5.78 29.91
C VAL A 212 3.81 5.58 30.56
N SER A 213 3.90 5.08 31.80
CA SER A 213 5.19 4.80 32.45
C SER A 213 5.90 3.61 31.81
N GLY A 214 5.15 2.61 31.33
CA GLY A 214 5.68 1.48 30.55
C GLY A 214 6.26 1.93 29.21
N GLN A 215 5.60 2.85 28.51
CA GLN A 215 6.13 3.46 27.28
C GLN A 215 7.35 4.35 27.55
N VAL A 216 7.33 5.19 28.58
CA VAL A 216 8.48 6.06 28.93
C VAL A 216 9.70 5.23 29.37
N GLY A 217 9.50 4.08 30.02
CA GLY A 217 10.56 3.12 30.33
C GLY A 217 11.19 2.47 29.09
N GLN A 218 10.41 2.24 28.03
CA GLN A 218 10.93 1.73 26.75
C GLN A 218 11.74 2.78 25.99
N PHE A 219 11.35 4.05 26.03
CA PHE A 219 12.13 5.13 25.40
C PHE A 219 13.45 5.42 26.13
N LYS A 220 13.54 5.17 27.44
CA LYS A 220 14.78 5.37 28.22
C LYS A 220 15.80 4.24 28.05
N ASN A 221 15.34 3.03 27.69
CA ASN A 221 16.21 1.87 27.44
C ASN A 221 16.58 1.67 25.95
N ALA A 222 16.08 2.54 25.06
CA ALA A 222 16.33 2.48 23.62
C ALA A 222 17.30 3.56 23.10
N GLN A 223 17.98 4.30 23.98
CA GLN A 223 19.09 5.17 23.60
C GLN A 223 20.43 4.43 23.76
N PRO A 224 21.18 4.17 22.68
CA PRO A 224 22.63 3.97 22.75
C PRO A 224 23.37 5.29 23.05
#